data_AF-A0A212CI04-F1
#
_entry.id   AF-A0A212CI04-F1
#
_cell.length_a   1.000
_cell.length_b   1.000
_cell.length_c   1.000
_cell.angle_alpha   90.00
_cell.angle_beta   90.00
_cell.angle_gamma   90.00
#
_symmetry.space_group_name_H-M   'P 1'
#
loop_
_entity.id
_entity.type
_entity.pdbx_description
1 polymer ?
#
loop_
_entity_poly.entity_id
_entity_poly.type
_entity_poly.pdbx_seq_one_letter_code
_entity_poly.pdbx_strand_id
1 'polypeptide(L)'
;MVSTFVPQGKLVADVAKSQGLKHVVYSGPENVKRLTNGKLEVLHFDGKGEVEEYFWSIGVSMTSVRVAAYFENFLGPLKPVKASDGDYYTLDAGREVCESAAQWTSDNVSFHRMPQYQACKAMPMGDVPMDGISVADIGAVICSIFNSPEEFVGKAMGLSAEVLTMQQYADILSKGLGKEVRDAKVSF
;
A
#
# COMPACT_ATOMS: atom_id res chain seq x y z
N MET A 1 -6.05 20.23 -3.16
CA MET A 1 -7.28 19.40 -3.17
C MET A 1 -7.25 18.56 -1.91
N VAL A 2 -8.18 18.76 -0.96
CA VAL A 2 -8.25 17.93 0.26
C VAL A 2 -8.70 16.54 -0.18
N SER A 3 -7.92 15.51 0.15
CA SER A 3 -8.28 14.15 -0.22
C SER A 3 -9.62 13.78 0.43
N THR A 4 -10.55 13.24 -0.34
CA THR A 4 -11.92 12.94 0.14
C THR A 4 -11.96 11.79 1.16
N PHE A 5 -10.88 11.02 1.29
CA PHE A 5 -10.80 9.86 2.19
C PHE A 5 -10.49 10.25 3.64
N VAL A 6 -9.80 11.36 3.91
CA VAL A 6 -9.55 11.79 5.30
C VAL A 6 -10.87 12.17 6.01
N PRO A 7 -11.74 13.03 5.43
CA PRO A 7 -13.04 13.32 6.04
C PRO A 7 -13.91 12.07 6.24
N GLN A 8 -13.87 11.12 5.30
CA GLN A 8 -14.60 9.86 5.42
C GLN A 8 -14.10 9.02 6.61
N GLY A 9 -12.77 8.88 6.75
CA GLY A 9 -12.19 8.13 7.86
C GLY A 9 -12.49 8.76 9.22
N LYS A 10 -12.42 10.10 9.34
CA LYS A 10 -12.77 10.81 10.57
C LYS A 10 -14.24 10.65 10.93
N LEU A 11 -15.14 10.71 9.95
CA LEU A 11 -16.57 10.46 10.16
C LEU A 11 -16.82 9.05 10.71
N VAL A 12 -16.16 8.02 10.18
CA VAL A 12 -16.28 6.65 10.70
C VAL A 12 -15.76 6.56 12.14
N ALA A 13 -14.65 7.24 12.46
CA ALA A 13 -14.12 7.35 13.82
C ALA A 13 -15.12 7.99 14.79
N ASP A 14 -15.72 9.12 14.40
CA ASP A 14 -16.72 9.82 15.21
C ASP A 14 -17.96 8.96 15.46
N VAL A 15 -18.46 8.29 14.42
CA VAL A 15 -19.59 7.38 14.54
C VAL A 15 -19.24 6.21 15.47
N ALA A 16 -18.07 5.57 15.29
CA ALA A 16 -17.62 4.47 16.13
C ALA A 16 -17.56 4.86 17.62
N LYS A 17 -17.03 6.06 17.90
CA LYS A 17 -16.98 6.61 19.26
C LYS A 17 -18.38 6.89 19.81
N SER A 18 -19.22 7.58 19.04
CA SER A 18 -20.58 7.96 19.49
C SER A 18 -21.47 6.75 19.78
N GLN A 19 -21.27 5.64 19.07
CA GLN A 19 -22.00 4.39 19.26
C GLN A 19 -21.37 3.50 20.34
N GLY A 20 -20.21 3.87 20.90
CA GLY A 20 -19.53 3.10 21.93
C GLY A 20 -19.04 1.73 21.44
N LEU A 21 -18.54 1.66 20.20
CA LEU A 21 -17.98 0.41 19.67
C LEU A 21 -16.83 -0.07 20.56
N LYS A 22 -16.86 -1.37 20.91
CA LYS A 22 -15.88 -1.99 21.81
C LYS A 22 -14.52 -2.21 21.17
N HIS A 23 -14.49 -2.42 19.85
CA HIS A 23 -13.27 -2.65 19.09
C HIS A 23 -13.47 -2.26 17.63
N VAL A 24 -12.51 -1.52 17.09
CA VAL A 24 -12.40 -1.20 15.66
C VAL A 24 -11.08 -1.75 15.15
N VAL A 25 -11.10 -2.42 14.00
CA VAL A 25 -9.87 -2.75 13.26
C VAL A 25 -9.81 -1.86 12.04
N TYR A 26 -8.78 -1.01 11.98
CA TYR A 26 -8.63 -0.02 10.92
C TYR A 26 -7.43 -0.36 10.04
N SER A 27 -7.65 -0.40 8.73
CA SER A 27 -6.58 -0.65 7.75
C SER A 27 -6.04 0.67 7.20
N GLY A 28 -4.99 1.20 7.83
CA GLY A 28 -4.31 2.40 7.35
C GLY A 28 -2.81 2.27 7.54
N PRO A 29 -1.99 2.58 6.53
CA PRO A 29 -0.55 2.60 6.69
C PRO A 29 -0.06 3.88 7.39
N GLU A 30 1.24 4.02 7.52
CA GLU A 30 1.92 5.15 8.14
C GLU A 30 1.62 6.51 7.50
N ASN A 31 1.72 7.56 8.31
CA ASN A 31 1.85 8.94 7.82
C ASN A 31 3.33 9.21 7.47
N VAL A 32 3.72 8.90 6.24
CA VAL A 32 5.09 9.01 5.72
C VAL A 32 5.58 10.46 5.77
N LYS A 33 4.74 11.41 5.40
CA LYS A 33 5.05 12.85 5.45
C LYS A 33 5.40 13.29 6.85
N ARG A 34 4.63 12.87 7.85
CA ARG A 34 4.95 13.19 9.25
C ARG A 34 6.21 12.47 9.72
N LEU A 35 6.34 11.17 9.46
CA LEU A 35 7.51 10.38 9.90
C LEU A 35 8.83 10.89 9.31
N THR A 36 8.79 11.41 8.10
CA THR A 36 9.97 11.91 7.38
C THR A 36 10.19 13.41 7.55
N ASN A 37 9.43 14.08 8.42
CA ASN A 37 9.46 15.53 8.61
C ASN A 37 9.27 16.31 7.29
N GLY A 38 8.37 15.83 6.43
CA GLY A 38 8.01 16.44 5.16
C GLY A 38 8.96 16.14 3.99
N LYS A 39 9.97 15.28 4.18
CA LYS A 39 10.92 14.94 3.11
C LYS A 39 10.30 14.06 2.02
N LEU A 40 9.39 13.16 2.39
CA LEU A 40 8.68 12.29 1.46
C LEU A 40 7.18 12.49 1.64
N GLU A 41 6.43 12.42 0.55
CA GLU A 41 4.97 12.49 0.56
C GLU A 41 4.41 11.34 -0.28
N VAL A 42 3.51 10.57 0.32
CA VAL A 42 2.87 9.42 -0.33
C VAL A 42 1.38 9.57 -0.07
N LEU A 43 0.68 10.25 -0.98
CA LEU A 43 -0.70 10.70 -0.79
C LEU A 43 -1.66 9.60 -0.31
N HIS A 44 -1.55 8.39 -0.85
CA HIS A 44 -2.42 7.26 -0.50
C HIS A 44 -2.08 6.61 0.85
N PHE A 45 -0.91 6.91 1.42
CA PHE A 45 -0.49 6.55 2.78
C PHE A 45 -0.85 7.65 3.78
N ASP A 46 -0.43 8.88 3.50
CA ASP A 46 -0.40 9.97 4.48
C ASP A 46 -1.76 10.27 5.11
N GLY A 47 -2.81 10.38 4.30
CA GLY A 47 -4.13 10.68 4.89
C GLY A 47 -4.78 9.47 5.58
N LYS A 48 -4.40 8.22 5.25
CA LYS A 48 -4.82 7.06 6.04
C LYS A 48 -4.11 7.03 7.39
N GLY A 49 -2.84 7.45 7.43
CA GLY A 49 -2.09 7.67 8.67
C GLY A 49 -2.69 8.79 9.51
N GLU A 50 -3.13 9.90 8.90
CA GLU A 50 -3.85 10.96 9.61
C GLU A 50 -5.15 10.44 10.26
N VAL A 51 -5.90 9.59 9.57
CA VAL A 51 -7.10 8.95 10.13
C VAL A 51 -6.73 8.00 11.28
N GLU A 52 -5.65 7.22 11.16
CA GLU A 52 -5.14 6.36 12.24
C GLU A 52 -4.87 7.20 13.51
N GLU A 53 -4.13 8.29 13.36
CA GLU A 53 -3.84 9.24 14.45
C GLU A 53 -5.11 9.83 15.06
N TYR A 54 -6.11 10.12 14.23
CA TYR A 54 -7.37 10.67 14.69
C TYR A 54 -8.14 9.67 15.56
N PHE A 55 -8.27 8.40 15.14
CA PHE A 55 -8.86 7.33 15.95
C PHE A 55 -8.22 7.24 17.34
N TRP A 56 -6.88 7.31 17.40
CA TRP A 56 -6.15 7.33 18.67
C TRP A 56 -6.46 8.57 19.51
N SER A 57 -6.45 9.75 18.89
CA SER A 57 -6.66 11.03 19.58
C SER A 57 -8.03 11.15 20.24
N ILE A 58 -9.06 10.54 19.66
CA ILE A 58 -10.42 10.58 20.20
C ILE A 58 -10.70 9.41 21.16
N GLY A 59 -9.73 8.51 21.39
CA GLY A 59 -9.82 7.44 22.38
C GLY A 59 -10.75 6.28 21.99
N VAL A 60 -10.89 5.99 20.70
CA VAL A 60 -11.58 4.76 20.27
C VAL A 60 -10.69 3.56 20.54
N SER A 61 -11.26 2.49 21.11
CA SER A 61 -10.61 1.19 21.24
C SER A 61 -10.38 0.58 19.86
N MET A 62 -9.22 0.85 19.28
CA MET A 62 -8.89 0.51 17.89
C MET A 62 -7.63 -0.36 17.82
N THR A 63 -7.46 -1.12 16.75
CA THR A 63 -6.21 -1.78 16.35
C THR A 63 -5.93 -1.38 14.91
N SER A 64 -4.73 -0.83 14.64
CA SER A 64 -4.33 -0.51 13.27
C SER A 64 -3.66 -1.74 12.63
N VAL A 65 -4.05 -2.06 11.40
CA VAL A 65 -3.42 -3.09 10.58
C VAL A 65 -2.81 -2.45 9.35
N ARG A 66 -1.49 -2.59 9.22
CA ARG A 66 -0.68 -2.04 8.13
C ARG A 66 -0.27 -3.16 7.21
N VAL A 67 -0.97 -3.26 6.09
CA VAL A 67 -0.79 -4.41 5.19
C VAL A 67 0.32 -4.11 4.19
N ALA A 68 1.25 -5.07 4.05
CA ALA A 68 2.32 -5.03 3.07
C ALA A 68 1.82 -5.15 1.62
N ALA A 69 2.76 -5.17 0.66
CA ALA A 69 2.44 -5.30 -0.76
C ALA A 69 1.75 -6.65 -1.05
N TYR A 70 0.73 -6.63 -1.91
CA TYR A 70 -0.05 -7.82 -2.22
C TYR A 70 0.67 -8.67 -3.27
N PHE A 71 0.76 -9.99 -3.06
CA PHE A 71 1.27 -10.90 -4.10
C PHE A 71 0.40 -10.84 -5.36
N GLU A 72 -0.90 -10.58 -5.20
CA GLU A 72 -1.85 -10.40 -6.29
C GLU A 72 -1.50 -9.21 -7.20
N ASN A 73 -0.66 -8.27 -6.75
CA ASN A 73 -0.18 -7.17 -7.58
C ASN A 73 0.65 -7.67 -8.79
N PHE A 74 1.31 -8.83 -8.68
CA PHE A 74 2.01 -9.48 -9.81
C PHE A 74 1.06 -10.03 -10.89
N LEU A 75 -0.25 -10.01 -10.65
CA LEU A 75 -1.27 -10.35 -11.65
C LEU A 75 -1.84 -9.09 -12.35
N GLY A 76 -1.59 -7.90 -11.80
CA GLY A 76 -2.09 -6.62 -12.29
C GLY A 76 -0.98 -5.59 -12.49
N PRO A 77 -0.83 -4.61 -11.60
CA PRO A 77 0.07 -3.46 -11.80
C PRO A 77 1.55 -3.83 -11.91
N LEU A 78 1.99 -4.94 -11.28
CA LEU A 78 3.37 -5.42 -11.29
C LEU A 78 3.54 -6.69 -12.14
N LYS A 79 2.63 -6.91 -13.08
CA LYS A 79 2.66 -8.10 -13.93
C LYS A 79 3.96 -8.14 -14.75
N PRO A 80 4.70 -9.28 -14.75
CA PRO A 80 5.89 -9.41 -15.60
C PRO A 80 5.57 -9.15 -17.08
N VAL A 81 6.39 -8.33 -17.72
CA VAL A 81 6.22 -7.95 -19.12
C VAL A 81 7.29 -8.60 -19.98
N LYS A 82 6.93 -9.04 -21.19
CA LYS A 82 7.90 -9.65 -22.10
C LYS A 82 8.93 -8.61 -22.54
N ALA A 83 10.21 -8.94 -22.42
CA ALA A 83 11.29 -8.07 -22.87
C ALA A 83 11.29 -7.92 -24.40
N SER A 84 11.73 -6.78 -24.90
CA SER A 84 11.81 -6.50 -26.34
C SER A 84 13.03 -7.13 -27.01
N ASP A 85 14.07 -7.46 -26.24
CA ASP A 85 15.40 -7.87 -26.72
C ASP A 85 15.70 -9.37 -26.53
N GLY A 86 14.74 -10.16 -26.04
CA GLY A 86 14.94 -11.59 -25.84
C GLY A 86 13.66 -12.34 -25.46
N ASP A 87 13.79 -13.65 -25.25
CA ASP A 87 12.68 -14.51 -24.80
C ASP A 87 12.66 -14.68 -23.27
N TYR A 88 12.52 -13.56 -22.56
CA TYR A 88 12.37 -13.50 -21.11
C TYR A 88 11.37 -12.40 -20.71
N TYR A 89 10.99 -12.38 -19.44
CA TYR A 89 10.09 -11.39 -18.85
C TYR A 89 10.83 -10.53 -17.83
N THR A 90 10.37 -9.31 -17.61
CA THR A 90 10.92 -8.36 -16.64
C THR A 90 9.87 -7.93 -15.62
N LEU A 91 10.28 -7.72 -14.38
CA LEU A 91 9.47 -7.04 -13.35
C LEU A 91 9.48 -5.51 -13.54
N ASP A 92 9.38 -5.08 -14.81
CA ASP A 92 9.34 -3.69 -15.28
C ASP A 92 8.57 -3.67 -16.61
N ALA A 93 7.58 -2.79 -16.73
CA ALA A 93 6.86 -2.56 -17.98
C ALA A 93 7.32 -1.30 -18.73
N GLY A 94 8.50 -0.79 -18.42
CA GLY A 94 9.12 0.35 -19.08
C GLY A 94 8.97 1.66 -18.31
N ARG A 95 9.86 2.61 -18.64
CA ARG A 95 9.96 3.98 -18.14
C ARG A 95 8.73 4.86 -18.48
N GLU A 96 7.56 4.51 -17.99
CA GLU A 96 6.62 5.53 -17.52
C GLU A 96 6.89 5.69 -16.03
N VAL A 97 8.01 6.36 -15.74
CA VAL A 97 8.24 6.94 -14.42
C VAL A 97 7.01 7.80 -14.10
N CYS A 98 6.59 7.83 -12.84
CA CYS A 98 5.58 8.76 -12.33
C CYS A 98 6.04 10.23 -12.47
N GLU A 99 6.26 10.72 -13.69
CA GLU A 99 6.46 12.13 -14.02
C GLU A 99 5.08 12.80 -14.19
N SER A 100 4.23 12.76 -13.17
CA SER A 100 3.05 13.65 -13.15
C SER A 100 2.45 13.89 -11.76
N ALA A 101 3.26 13.87 -10.70
CA ALA A 101 2.85 14.46 -9.41
C ALA A 101 3.22 15.96 -9.29
N ALA A 102 4.02 16.50 -10.21
CA ALA A 102 4.65 17.82 -10.04
C ALA A 102 4.10 18.97 -10.89
N GLN A 103 3.11 18.78 -11.78
CA GLN A 103 2.63 19.87 -12.64
C GLN A 103 1.11 19.83 -12.86
N TRP A 104 0.34 20.43 -11.96
CA TRP A 104 -0.99 20.96 -12.30
C TRP A 104 -1.25 22.25 -11.51
N THR A 105 -1.20 23.38 -12.22
CA THR A 105 -1.62 24.71 -11.76
C THR A 105 -3.13 24.91 -11.93
N SER A 106 -3.66 25.94 -11.28
CA SER A 106 -5.01 26.07 -10.70
C SER A 106 -6.24 26.19 -11.62
N ASP A 107 -6.12 26.11 -12.94
CA ASP A 107 -7.15 26.72 -13.80
C ASP A 107 -7.79 25.71 -14.77
N ASN A 108 -8.83 24.99 -14.32
CA ASN A 108 -10.10 24.72 -15.05
C ASN A 108 -10.83 23.49 -14.51
N VAL A 109 -12.05 23.71 -14.01
CA VAL A 109 -13.00 22.67 -13.61
C VAL A 109 -13.65 22.11 -14.86
N SER A 110 -13.19 20.93 -15.30
CA SER A 110 -13.98 20.07 -16.19
C SER A 110 -13.87 18.63 -15.71
N PHE A 111 -15.03 17.99 -15.55
CA PHE A 111 -15.18 16.59 -15.14
C PHE A 111 -14.60 15.66 -16.22
N HIS A 112 -13.28 15.57 -16.28
CA HIS A 112 -12.58 14.49 -16.96
C HIS A 112 -12.43 13.35 -15.96
N ARG A 113 -12.86 12.15 -16.37
CA ARG A 113 -12.63 10.88 -15.70
C ARG A 113 -11.20 10.89 -15.11
N MET A 114 -11.07 10.81 -13.78
CA MET A 114 -9.75 10.79 -13.14
C MET A 114 -8.88 9.75 -13.85
N PRO A 115 -7.68 10.10 -14.37
CA PRO A 115 -6.74 9.08 -14.77
C PRO A 115 -6.44 8.31 -13.49
N GLN A 116 -6.96 7.09 -13.40
CA GLN A 116 -6.71 6.24 -12.26
C GLN A 116 -5.20 6.15 -12.07
N TYR A 117 -4.75 6.29 -10.82
CA TYR A 117 -3.49 5.78 -10.30
C TYR A 117 -2.55 5.31 -11.42
N GLN A 118 -1.64 6.18 -11.86
CA GLN A 118 -0.55 5.71 -12.69
C GLN A 118 0.28 4.77 -11.81
N ALA A 119 -0.03 3.48 -11.89
CA ALA A 119 0.66 2.46 -11.15
C ALA A 119 2.10 2.45 -11.65
N CYS A 120 3.07 2.62 -10.75
CA CYS A 120 4.46 2.32 -11.06
C CYS A 120 4.49 0.89 -11.59
N LYS A 121 4.85 0.72 -12.86
CA LYS A 121 4.90 -0.61 -13.49
C LYS A 121 6.19 -1.37 -13.16
N ALA A 122 7.00 -0.81 -12.26
CA ALA A 122 8.21 -1.38 -11.69
C ALA A 122 8.31 -0.97 -10.21
N MET A 123 8.83 -1.86 -9.37
CA MET A 123 9.10 -1.56 -7.96
C MET A 123 10.57 -1.16 -7.80
N PRO A 124 10.87 0.12 -7.47
CA PRO A 124 12.23 0.66 -7.40
C PRO A 124 12.92 0.28 -6.08
N MET A 125 12.98 -1.01 -5.75
CA MET A 125 13.45 -1.47 -4.44
C MET A 125 14.99 -1.56 -4.36
N GLY A 126 15.69 -1.55 -5.50
CA GLY A 126 17.11 -1.90 -5.54
C GLY A 126 17.37 -3.23 -4.83
N ASP A 127 18.35 -3.26 -3.94
CA ASP A 127 18.69 -4.44 -3.14
C ASP A 127 17.90 -4.55 -1.81
N VAL A 128 17.01 -3.60 -1.52
CA VAL A 128 16.22 -3.60 -0.28
C VAL A 128 15.06 -4.61 -0.41
N PRO A 129 14.91 -5.57 0.51
CA PRO A 129 13.80 -6.50 0.44
C PRO A 129 12.47 -5.82 0.74
N MET A 130 11.40 -6.32 0.14
CA MET A 130 10.03 -5.83 0.26
C MET A 130 9.18 -6.85 1.02
N ASP A 131 8.46 -6.36 2.04
CA ASP A 131 7.39 -7.11 2.69
C ASP A 131 6.25 -7.43 1.72
N GLY A 132 5.77 -8.68 1.76
CA GLY A 132 4.69 -9.18 0.91
C GLY A 132 3.72 -10.07 1.67
N ILE A 133 2.45 -10.05 1.26
CA ILE A 133 1.38 -10.87 1.83
C ILE A 133 0.31 -11.20 0.78
N SER A 134 -0.36 -12.34 0.89
CA SER A 134 -1.57 -12.59 0.08
C SER A 134 -2.77 -11.89 0.71
N VAL A 135 -3.60 -11.27 -0.11
CA VAL A 135 -4.88 -10.70 0.34
C VAL A 135 -5.78 -11.75 1.00
N ALA A 136 -5.69 -13.00 0.57
CA ALA A 136 -6.48 -14.12 1.10
C ALA A 136 -6.17 -14.41 2.58
N ASP A 137 -4.95 -14.15 3.04
CA ASP A 137 -4.50 -14.48 4.40
C ASP A 137 -4.92 -13.42 5.43
N ILE A 138 -5.21 -12.19 4.98
CA ILE A 138 -5.54 -11.06 5.86
C ILE A 138 -6.76 -11.40 6.72
N GLY A 139 -7.79 -12.03 6.15
CA GLY A 139 -9.04 -12.34 6.86
C GLY A 139 -8.82 -13.17 8.13
N ALA A 140 -7.97 -14.18 8.08
CA ALA A 140 -7.66 -15.03 9.23
C ALA A 140 -6.95 -14.25 10.35
N VAL A 141 -6.07 -13.31 9.99
CA VAL A 141 -5.41 -12.42 10.94
C VAL A 141 -6.42 -11.48 11.61
N ILE A 142 -7.33 -10.88 10.83
CA ILE A 142 -8.37 -10.00 11.38
C ILE A 142 -9.31 -10.77 12.32
N CYS A 143 -9.69 -12.00 11.97
CA CYS A 143 -10.46 -12.87 12.85
C CYS A 143 -9.74 -13.12 14.18
N SER A 144 -8.42 -13.38 14.14
CA SER A 144 -7.61 -13.57 15.34
C SER A 144 -7.56 -12.31 16.21
N ILE A 145 -7.46 -11.13 15.60
CA ILE A 145 -7.48 -9.85 16.31
C ILE A 145 -8.80 -9.64 17.06
N PHE A 146 -9.94 -9.97 16.44
CA PHE A 146 -11.25 -9.86 17.09
C PHE A 146 -11.50 -10.91 18.17
N ASN A 147 -10.83 -12.07 18.10
CA ASN A 147 -10.96 -13.14 19.09
C ASN A 147 -10.15 -12.87 20.38
N SER A 148 -9.09 -12.05 20.30
CA SER A 148 -8.24 -11.69 21.44
C SER A 148 -7.98 -10.17 21.52
N PRO A 149 -9.03 -9.32 21.61
CA PRO A 149 -8.90 -7.87 21.49
C PRO A 149 -7.99 -7.24 22.55
N GLU A 150 -7.94 -7.78 23.77
CA GLU A 150 -7.06 -7.34 24.86
C GLU A 150 -5.57 -7.39 24.51
N GLU A 151 -5.19 -8.25 23.56
CA GLU A 151 -3.81 -8.35 23.08
C GLU A 151 -3.49 -7.29 22.02
N PHE A 152 -4.48 -6.72 21.33
CA PHE A 152 -4.27 -5.92 20.12
C PHE A 152 -4.80 -4.49 20.17
N VAL A 153 -5.74 -4.18 21.06
CA VAL A 153 -6.26 -2.82 21.21
C VAL A 153 -5.13 -1.85 21.58
N GLY A 154 -5.09 -0.71 20.90
CA GLY A 154 -4.06 0.32 21.06
C GLY A 154 -2.75 0.03 20.30
N LYS A 155 -2.67 -1.05 19.52
CA LYS A 155 -1.48 -1.42 18.75
C LYS A 155 -1.64 -1.13 17.26
N ALA A 156 -0.51 -0.86 16.61
CA ALA A 156 -0.38 -0.87 15.16
C ALA A 156 0.45 -2.08 14.73
N MET A 157 -0.12 -2.93 13.88
CA MET A 157 0.43 -4.22 13.49
C MET A 157 0.82 -4.20 12.00
N GLY A 158 2.10 -4.40 11.70
CA GLY A 158 2.55 -4.67 10.34
C GLY A 158 2.23 -6.10 9.93
N LEU A 159 1.50 -6.30 8.84
CA LEU A 159 1.16 -7.61 8.32
C LEU A 159 2.02 -7.92 7.10
N SER A 160 2.89 -8.91 7.26
CA SER A 160 3.83 -9.40 6.25
C SER A 160 3.95 -10.92 6.40
N ALA A 161 3.91 -11.64 5.28
CA ALA A 161 4.14 -13.08 5.24
C ALA A 161 5.57 -13.41 4.82
N GLU A 162 6.12 -12.64 3.88
CA GLU A 162 7.49 -12.83 3.36
C GLU A 162 8.20 -11.49 3.17
N VAL A 163 9.53 -11.51 3.25
CA VAL A 163 10.40 -10.33 3.06
C VAL A 163 11.47 -10.71 2.04
N LEU A 164 11.29 -10.28 0.79
CA LEU A 164 12.07 -10.75 -0.35
C LEU A 164 12.55 -9.61 -1.24
N THR A 165 13.74 -9.76 -1.83
CA THR A 165 14.24 -8.84 -2.87
C THR A 165 13.53 -9.05 -4.19
N MET A 166 13.59 -8.07 -5.10
CA MET A 166 13.01 -8.19 -6.44
C MET A 166 13.65 -9.33 -7.25
N GLN A 167 14.94 -9.60 -7.04
CA GLN A 167 15.61 -10.77 -7.61
C GLN A 167 15.01 -12.08 -7.09
N GLN A 168 14.74 -12.20 -5.78
CA GLN A 168 14.11 -13.40 -5.22
C GLN A 168 12.68 -13.59 -5.75
N TYR A 169 11.89 -12.51 -5.88
CA TYR A 169 10.59 -12.57 -6.54
C TYR A 169 10.70 -13.04 -7.99
N ALA A 170 11.69 -12.54 -8.75
CA ALA A 170 11.93 -12.95 -10.12
C ALA A 170 12.28 -14.45 -10.21
N ASP A 171 13.10 -14.97 -9.29
CA ASP A 171 13.46 -16.39 -9.24
C ASP A 171 12.25 -17.28 -8.93
N ILE A 172 11.42 -16.87 -7.97
CA ILE A 172 10.18 -17.59 -7.59
C ILE A 172 9.19 -17.59 -8.76
N LEU A 173 8.95 -16.44 -9.38
CA LEU A 173 8.06 -16.32 -10.54
C LEU A 173 8.60 -17.12 -11.73
N SER A 174 9.92 -17.13 -11.93
CA SER A 174 10.53 -17.92 -13.01
C SER A 174 10.24 -19.40 -12.85
N LYS A 175 10.44 -19.90 -11.62
CA LYS A 175 10.16 -21.29 -11.27
C LYS A 175 8.66 -21.62 -11.42
N GLY A 176 7.78 -20.74 -10.96
CA GLY A 176 6.33 -20.95 -11.00
C GLY A 176 5.74 -20.89 -12.42
N LEU A 177 6.27 -20.03 -13.28
CA LEU A 177 5.77 -19.82 -14.64
C LEU A 177 6.45 -20.73 -15.68
N GLY A 178 7.60 -21.34 -15.35
CA GLY A 178 8.41 -22.08 -16.32
C GLY A 178 8.99 -21.18 -17.42
N LYS A 179 9.18 -19.90 -17.12
CA LYS A 179 9.70 -18.85 -18.02
C LYS A 179 10.76 -18.07 -17.28
N GLU A 180 11.76 -17.57 -17.98
CA GLU A 180 12.76 -16.71 -17.35
C GLU A 180 12.14 -15.34 -17.03
N VAL A 181 12.16 -14.95 -15.76
CA VAL A 181 11.77 -13.62 -15.27
C VAL A 181 13.01 -12.99 -14.63
N ARG A 182 13.25 -11.71 -14.93
CA ARG A 182 14.40 -10.96 -14.42
C ARG A 182 13.95 -9.73 -13.65
N ASP A 183 14.73 -9.39 -12.63
CA ASP A 183 14.68 -8.07 -12.03
C ASP A 183 15.22 -7.04 -13.02
N ALA A 184 14.48 -5.94 -13.18
CA ALA A 184 14.86 -4.83 -14.03
C ALA A 184 15.88 -3.89 -13.38
N LYS A 185 16.16 -4.06 -12.08
CA LYS A 185 17.15 -3.28 -11.30
C LYS A 185 16.90 -1.78 -11.38
N VAL A 186 15.64 -1.38 -11.30
CA VAL A 186 15.25 0.03 -11.30
C VAL A 186 15.57 0.64 -9.93
N SER A 187 16.28 1.76 -9.92
CA SER A 187 16.55 2.59 -8.73
C SER A 187 16.38 4.07 -9.09
N PHE A 188 16.00 4.91 -8.12
CA PHE A 188 15.87 6.37 -8.26
C PHE A 188 17.04 7.11 -7.62
#